data_AF-A0A0U1RH93-F1
#
_entry.id   AF-A0A0U1RH93-F1
#
_cell.length_a   1.000
_cell.length_b   1.000
_cell.length_c   1.000
_cell.angle_alpha   90.00
_cell.angle_beta   90.00
_cell.angle_gamma   90.00
#
_symmetry.space_group_name_H-M   'P 1'
#
loop_
_entity.id
_entity.type
_entity.pdbx_description
1 polymer ?
#
loop_
_entity_poly.entity_id
_entity_poly.type
_entity_poly.pdbx_seq_one_letter_code
_entity_poly.pdbx_strand_id
1 'polypeptide(L)'
;MSIVLHGVAAGKGIAVGCAHLIARGTEEVPQYDVAEADTDAEAERFDAAVKATRKELEQLRSAIPENAPTELGAFISLHLMLLTDVTLSREPVDILREQKINAEWALKQQSDKLAAQFDNMDDAYLRERKQDMLQVVRRIHNNLIGQGNELEVADNLFDETVLIANDLSPADTVLFKEQRIAAFVTDAGGPTGHTAILGRSLDIPSVVGLHNARKLITEGETVIVDGINGVLIIAPDESVLNEYRRRAREYRSHKRDLNKLKKTAAATADGVCIELVGNIESAEDVKPLHNLGADGIGLFRSEFLYLNRDTMPSEDEQYEVYSAIVKKMKGKSVTIRTVDLGVDKNPRWFGKNSTPNGSLNPALGMTGIRLCLAEPVMFRTQMRAILRAAAHGPVRMMWPMITSVSEVRQCLIHLDTAQRQLAERGDAFGKVGIGCMIEIPSAALTVGSILKLVDFISVGTNDLIQYILSVDRGDDSVSHLYQPGHPAVLKMLQHVIRTANRMDKDVSVCGEMAGDTAFTRVLLGMGLRRFSMNPNNILPVKNIILHSNVGQLESDIVKVIRCEDEEKSEKLIKQMNSVSVEEEADFKGRK
;
A
#
# COMPACT_ATOMS: atom_id res chain seq x y z
N MET A 1 32.59 10.71 7.17
CA MET A 1 31.85 10.61 8.45
C MET A 1 30.61 9.81 8.15
N SER A 2 30.33 8.73 8.89
CA SER A 2 29.12 7.93 8.65
C SER A 2 27.90 8.69 9.15
N ILE A 3 26.89 8.88 8.30
CA ILE A 3 25.64 9.55 8.66
C ILE A 3 24.56 8.48 8.82
N VAL A 4 23.77 8.56 9.89
CA VAL A 4 22.66 7.65 10.14
C VAL A 4 21.37 8.44 10.06
N LEU A 5 20.45 7.98 9.21
CA LEU A 5 19.12 8.54 9.06
C LEU A 5 18.08 7.50 9.49
N HIS A 6 17.06 7.98 10.20
CA HIS A 6 15.93 7.17 10.66
C HIS A 6 14.69 7.56 9.88
N GLY A 7 14.01 6.54 9.38
CA GLY A 7 12.74 6.69 8.68
C GLY A 7 11.84 5.52 9.02
N VAL A 8 10.87 5.27 8.13
CA VAL A 8 9.87 4.24 8.31
C VAL A 8 10.24 3.00 7.51
N ALA A 9 10.30 1.85 8.19
CA ALA A 9 10.50 0.56 7.55
C ALA A 9 9.31 0.20 6.64
N ALA A 10 9.55 0.13 5.33
CA ALA A 10 8.56 -0.25 4.34
C ALA A 10 8.74 -1.72 3.90
N GLY A 11 9.95 -2.14 3.59
CA GLY A 11 10.25 -3.51 3.13
C GLY A 11 11.29 -4.16 4.02
N LYS A 12 11.07 -5.42 4.43
CA LYS A 12 11.95 -6.12 5.39
C LYS A 12 13.24 -6.60 4.74
N GLY A 13 14.33 -6.57 5.51
CA GLY A 13 15.63 -7.11 5.14
C GLY A 13 16.72 -6.05 5.22
N ILE A 14 17.93 -6.45 4.86
CA ILE A 14 19.12 -5.59 4.90
C ILE A 14 19.81 -5.67 3.54
N ALA A 15 20.01 -4.52 2.92
CA ALA A 15 20.78 -4.38 1.71
C ALA A 15 22.02 -3.51 1.96
N VAL A 16 23.09 -3.82 1.25
CA VAL A 16 24.33 -3.04 1.22
C VAL A 16 24.63 -2.81 -0.25
N GLY A 17 24.82 -1.57 -0.65
CA GLY A 17 24.97 -1.24 -2.06
C GLY A 17 25.41 0.19 -2.31
N CYS A 18 25.51 0.54 -3.59
CA CYS A 18 25.84 1.88 -4.05
C CYS A 18 24.56 2.68 -4.30
N ALA A 19 24.53 3.91 -3.83
CA ALA A 19 23.44 4.85 -4.00
C ALA A 19 23.27 5.25 -5.46
N HIS A 20 22.04 5.21 -5.96
CA HIS A 20 21.64 5.77 -7.25
C HIS A 20 20.49 6.75 -7.05
N LEU A 21 20.75 8.03 -7.32
CA LEU A 21 19.83 9.14 -7.08
C LEU A 21 18.91 9.33 -8.27
N ILE A 22 17.62 9.08 -8.06
CA ILE A 22 16.58 9.38 -9.05
C ILE A 22 16.24 10.86 -8.96
N ALA A 23 16.76 11.64 -9.90
CA ALA A 23 16.32 13.02 -10.12
C ALA A 23 15.05 13.03 -10.99
N ARG A 24 13.91 13.36 -10.38
CA ARG A 24 12.70 13.71 -11.14
C ARG A 24 12.09 15.00 -10.60
N GLY A 25 11.96 15.99 -11.47
CA GLY A 25 11.20 17.20 -11.21
C GLY A 25 11.98 18.49 -11.51
N THR A 26 11.24 19.51 -11.95
CA THR A 26 11.74 20.86 -12.22
C THR A 26 12.08 21.66 -10.96
N GLU A 27 11.74 21.15 -9.77
CA GLU A 27 11.94 21.87 -8.49
C GLU A 27 13.39 21.80 -7.99
N GLU A 28 14.21 20.86 -8.47
CA GLU A 28 15.55 20.59 -7.93
C GLU A 28 16.62 20.57 -9.03
N VAL A 29 16.57 21.57 -9.91
CA VAL A 29 17.60 21.77 -10.92
C VAL A 29 18.85 22.38 -10.28
N PRO A 30 20.05 21.78 -10.38
CA PRO A 30 21.28 22.43 -9.96
C PRO A 30 21.61 23.58 -10.91
N GLN A 31 21.87 24.77 -10.35
CA GLN A 31 22.43 25.88 -11.11
C GLN A 31 23.94 25.70 -11.19
N TYR A 32 24.48 25.75 -12.40
CA TYR A 32 25.91 25.87 -12.63
C TYR A 32 26.19 26.89 -13.74
N ASP A 33 27.36 27.51 -13.65
CA ASP A 33 27.79 28.49 -14.64
C ASP A 33 28.28 27.77 -15.91
N VAL A 34 27.84 28.26 -17.06
CA VAL A 34 28.23 27.78 -18.39
C VAL A 34 29.31 28.71 -18.94
N ALA A 35 30.39 28.14 -19.47
CA ALA A 35 31.44 28.93 -20.08
C ALA A 35 30.90 29.67 -21.31
N GLU A 36 31.43 30.87 -21.58
CA GLU A 36 30.98 31.71 -22.69
C GLU A 36 31.15 31.03 -24.06
N ALA A 37 32.14 30.13 -24.19
CA ALA A 37 32.34 29.33 -25.39
C ALA A 37 31.27 28.23 -25.59
N ASP A 38 30.64 27.77 -24.51
CA ASP A 38 29.68 26.66 -24.50
C ASP A 38 28.23 27.13 -24.45
N THR A 39 27.99 28.44 -24.34
CA THR A 39 26.65 29.04 -24.20
C THR A 39 25.78 28.79 -25.45
N ASP A 40 26.37 28.82 -26.65
CA ASP A 40 25.64 28.51 -27.88
C ASP A 40 25.31 27.01 -28.00
N ALA A 41 26.21 26.13 -27.56
CA ALA A 41 25.94 24.69 -27.51
C ALA A 41 24.80 24.37 -26.53
N GLU A 42 24.75 25.08 -25.40
CA GLU A 42 23.70 24.93 -24.39
C GLU A 42 22.34 25.46 -24.91
N ALA A 43 22.34 26.55 -25.69
CA ALA A 43 21.15 27.05 -26.37
C ALA A 43 20.64 26.04 -27.43
N GLU A 44 21.54 25.44 -28.22
CA GLU A 44 21.18 24.39 -29.18
C GLU A 44 20.60 23.15 -28.48
N ARG A 45 21.13 22.79 -27.31
CA ARG A 45 20.61 21.70 -26.47
C ARG A 45 19.17 21.96 -26.02
N PHE A 46 18.87 23.18 -25.59
CA PHE A 46 17.50 23.59 -25.25
C PHE A 46 16.55 23.52 -26.45
N ASP A 47 16.97 24.05 -27.59
CA ASP A 47 16.18 24.00 -28.83
C ASP A 47 15.90 22.57 -29.27
N ALA A 48 16.87 21.66 -29.11
CA ALA A 48 16.69 20.24 -29.39
C ALA A 48 15.62 19.61 -28.49
N ALA A 49 15.61 19.93 -27.19
CA ALA A 49 14.62 19.42 -26.24
C ALA A 49 13.19 19.92 -26.54
N VAL A 50 13.04 21.19 -26.94
CA VAL A 50 11.75 21.75 -27.38
C VAL A 50 11.26 21.04 -28.66
N LYS A 51 12.16 20.78 -29.62
CA LYS A 51 11.83 20.03 -30.85
C LYS A 51 11.43 18.58 -30.56
N ALA A 52 12.13 17.90 -29.66
CA ALA A 52 11.79 16.54 -29.23
C ALA A 52 10.40 16.49 -28.60
N THR A 53 10.13 17.42 -27.68
CA THR A 53 8.82 17.53 -27.00
C THR A 53 7.68 17.79 -28.00
N ARG A 54 7.91 18.63 -29.00
CA ARG A 54 6.95 18.87 -30.07
C ARG A 54 6.65 17.60 -30.86
N LYS A 55 7.69 16.87 -31.27
CA LYS A 55 7.57 15.63 -32.03
C LYS A 55 6.77 14.57 -31.27
N GLU A 56 7.01 14.43 -29.96
CA GLU A 56 6.24 13.52 -29.09
C GLU A 56 4.76 13.87 -29.05
N LEU A 57 4.42 15.15 -28.89
CA LEU A 57 3.02 15.59 -28.83
C LEU A 57 2.32 15.44 -30.19
N GLU A 58 3.02 15.68 -31.29
CA GLU A 58 2.50 15.43 -32.64
C GLU A 58 2.25 13.93 -32.88
N GLN A 59 3.16 13.06 -32.42
CA GLN A 59 2.98 11.60 -32.47
C GLN A 59 1.78 11.16 -31.63
N LEU A 60 1.66 11.66 -30.39
CA LEU A 60 0.52 11.39 -29.53
C LEU A 60 -0.79 11.84 -30.17
N ARG A 61 -0.81 13.01 -30.83
CA ARG A 61 -1.98 13.49 -31.58
C ARG A 61 -2.34 12.57 -32.73
N SER A 62 -1.35 12.07 -33.48
CA SER A 62 -1.57 11.17 -34.61
C SER A 62 -2.00 9.76 -34.21
N ALA A 63 -1.70 9.34 -32.97
CA ALA A 63 -2.05 8.04 -32.41
C ALA A 63 -3.44 8.03 -31.72
N ILE A 64 -4.16 9.15 -31.72
CA ILE A 64 -5.53 9.23 -31.16
C ILE A 64 -6.49 8.44 -32.07
N PRO A 65 -7.19 7.40 -31.54
CA PRO A 65 -8.22 6.67 -32.30
C PRO A 65 -9.39 7.57 -32.71
N GLU A 66 -10.04 7.29 -33.85
CA GLU A 66 -11.23 8.06 -34.31
C GLU A 66 -12.39 8.08 -33.30
N ASN A 67 -12.43 7.11 -32.38
CA ASN A 67 -13.45 6.97 -31.35
C ASN A 67 -13.07 7.65 -30.00
N ALA A 68 -11.94 8.35 -29.95
CA ALA A 68 -11.51 9.03 -28.73
C ALA A 68 -12.34 10.29 -28.45
N PRO A 69 -12.47 10.70 -27.17
CA PRO A 69 -13.14 11.96 -26.82
C PRO A 69 -12.48 13.16 -27.52
N THR A 70 -13.29 14.04 -28.11
CA THR A 70 -12.84 15.25 -28.81
C THR A 70 -11.97 16.16 -27.93
N GLU A 71 -12.19 16.10 -26.62
CA GLU A 71 -11.45 16.84 -25.60
C GLU A 71 -9.96 16.45 -25.55
N LEU A 72 -9.61 15.21 -25.87
CA LEU A 72 -8.25 14.69 -25.86
C LEU A 72 -7.40 15.31 -26.98
N GLY A 73 -8.00 15.49 -28.17
CA GLY A 73 -7.37 16.20 -29.28
C GLY A 73 -7.21 17.70 -29.01
N ALA A 74 -8.22 18.32 -28.38
CA ALA A 74 -8.15 19.73 -27.97
C ALA A 74 -7.06 19.98 -26.91
N PHE A 75 -6.89 19.06 -25.96
CA PHE A 75 -5.85 19.10 -24.93
C PHE A 75 -4.44 19.08 -25.53
N ILE A 76 -4.13 18.13 -26.42
CA ILE A 76 -2.82 18.07 -27.07
C ILE A 76 -2.57 19.31 -27.95
N SER A 77 -3.62 19.83 -28.61
CA SER A 77 -3.52 21.04 -29.41
C SER A 77 -3.16 22.27 -28.57
N LEU A 78 -3.68 22.38 -27.35
CA LEU A 78 -3.28 23.41 -26.40
C LEU A 78 -1.80 23.29 -26.00
N HIS A 79 -1.32 22.07 -25.71
CA HIS A 79 0.09 21.86 -25.36
C HIS A 79 1.05 22.22 -26.52
N LEU A 80 0.66 21.92 -27.76
CA LEU A 80 1.39 22.34 -28.96
C LEU A 80 1.38 23.87 -29.13
N MET A 81 0.27 24.53 -28.80
CA MET A 81 0.17 25.98 -28.79
C MET A 81 1.11 26.61 -27.76
N LEU A 82 1.14 26.08 -26.53
CA LEU A 82 2.04 26.53 -25.47
C LEU A 82 3.52 26.35 -25.84
N LEU A 83 3.89 25.26 -26.52
CA LEU A 83 5.26 25.06 -27.05
C LEU A 83 5.65 26.02 -28.18
N THR A 84 4.68 26.67 -28.80
CA THR A 84 4.93 27.67 -29.85
C THR A 84 5.02 29.07 -29.25
N ASP A 85 4.64 29.25 -27.99
CA ASP A 85 4.76 30.50 -27.26
C ASP A 85 6.24 30.86 -27.05
N VAL A 86 6.58 32.12 -27.30
CA VAL A 86 7.94 32.67 -27.17
C VAL A 86 8.41 32.61 -25.72
N THR A 87 7.49 32.77 -24.76
CA THR A 87 7.79 32.77 -23.32
C THR A 87 8.31 31.42 -22.82
N LEU A 88 7.97 30.32 -23.48
CA LEU A 88 8.44 28.96 -23.15
C LEU A 88 9.53 28.47 -24.10
N SER A 89 9.47 28.84 -25.38
CA SER A 89 10.38 28.32 -26.42
C SER A 89 11.64 29.14 -26.63
N ARG A 90 11.68 30.42 -26.23
CA ARG A 90 12.83 31.30 -26.46
C ARG A 90 13.34 32.00 -25.22
N GLU A 91 12.46 32.45 -24.33
CA GLU A 91 12.87 33.22 -23.15
C GLU A 91 13.84 32.46 -22.21
N PRO A 92 13.74 31.12 -22.03
CA PRO A 92 14.79 30.35 -21.36
C PRO A 92 16.17 30.44 -22.05
N VAL A 93 16.21 30.56 -23.38
CA VAL A 93 17.45 30.75 -24.15
C VAL A 93 18.06 32.13 -23.90
N ASP A 94 17.22 33.15 -23.79
CA ASP A 94 17.69 34.50 -23.46
C ASP A 94 18.23 34.55 -22.01
N ILE A 95 17.51 33.94 -21.06
CA ILE A 95 17.94 33.84 -19.65
C ILE A 95 19.28 33.10 -19.52
N LEU A 96 19.45 31.96 -20.22
CA LEU A 96 20.69 31.18 -20.15
C LEU A 96 21.88 31.96 -20.72
N ARG A 97 21.66 32.75 -21.79
CA ARG A 97 22.69 33.58 -22.43
C ARG A 97 23.07 34.80 -21.59
N GLU A 98 22.09 35.49 -21.02
CA GLU A 98 22.32 36.68 -20.20
C GLU A 98 23.01 36.33 -18.88
N GLN A 99 22.57 35.25 -18.22
CA GLN A 99 23.06 34.87 -16.90
C GLN A 99 24.22 33.86 -16.97
N LYS A 100 24.54 33.33 -18.16
CA LYS A 100 25.58 32.30 -18.38
C LYS A 100 25.35 31.07 -17.48
N ILE A 101 24.13 30.57 -17.46
CA ILE A 101 23.67 29.42 -16.64
C ILE A 101 23.18 28.28 -17.51
N ASN A 102 23.02 27.10 -16.93
CA ASN A 102 22.52 25.93 -17.63
C ASN A 102 21.04 26.03 -18.02
N ALA A 103 20.68 25.34 -19.11
CA ALA A 103 19.36 25.39 -19.75
C ALA A 103 18.21 24.95 -18.83
N GLU A 104 18.44 23.94 -17.98
CA GLU A 104 17.42 23.50 -17.03
C GLU A 104 17.10 24.58 -15.99
N TRP A 105 18.11 25.32 -15.52
CA TRP A 105 17.91 26.35 -14.51
C TRP A 105 17.22 27.57 -15.11
N ALA A 106 17.57 27.92 -16.34
CA ALA A 106 16.88 28.95 -17.10
C ALA A 106 15.40 28.61 -17.34
N LEU A 107 15.10 27.36 -17.71
CA LEU A 107 13.72 26.87 -17.85
C LEU A 107 12.96 26.93 -16.53
N LYS A 108 13.61 26.57 -15.42
CA LYS A 108 13.02 26.64 -14.08
C LYS A 108 12.67 28.08 -13.70
N GLN A 109 13.61 29.02 -13.83
CA GLN A 109 13.36 30.44 -13.55
C GLN A 109 12.15 30.97 -14.32
N GLN A 110 12.07 30.65 -15.61
CA GLN A 110 10.96 31.09 -16.44
C GLN A 110 9.64 30.41 -16.05
N SER A 111 9.67 29.12 -15.72
CA SER A 111 8.50 28.38 -15.22
C SER A 111 7.97 28.97 -13.92
N ASP A 112 8.85 29.30 -12.96
CA ASP A 112 8.46 29.86 -11.67
C ASP A 112 7.85 31.26 -11.83
N LYS A 113 8.43 32.07 -12.73
CA LYS A 113 7.91 33.39 -13.10
C LYS A 113 6.50 33.28 -13.71
N LEU A 114 6.29 32.38 -14.66
CA LEU A 114 4.99 32.16 -15.30
C LEU A 114 3.97 31.59 -14.29
N ALA A 115 4.38 30.63 -13.47
CA ALA A 115 3.52 30.04 -12.43
C ALA A 115 2.99 31.10 -11.45
N ALA A 116 3.85 32.04 -11.02
CA ALA A 116 3.45 33.14 -10.15
C ALA A 116 2.49 34.13 -10.85
N GLN A 117 2.65 34.35 -12.17
CA GLN A 117 1.70 35.16 -12.95
C GLN A 117 0.33 34.51 -13.00
N PHE A 118 0.25 33.19 -13.24
CA PHE A 118 -1.00 32.44 -13.21
C PHE A 118 -1.67 32.47 -11.83
N ASP A 119 -0.92 32.36 -10.74
CA ASP A 119 -1.46 32.39 -9.38
C ASP A 119 -2.10 33.75 -9.03
N ASN A 120 -1.59 34.83 -9.61
CA ASN A 120 -2.09 36.19 -9.42
C ASN A 120 -3.26 36.56 -10.35
N MET A 121 -3.78 35.64 -11.17
CA MET A 121 -4.95 35.88 -12.02
C MET A 121 -6.26 35.70 -11.25
N ASP A 122 -7.15 36.69 -11.35
CA ASP A 122 -8.48 36.66 -10.71
C ASP A 122 -9.38 35.54 -11.28
N ASP A 123 -9.23 35.24 -12.58
CA ASP A 123 -10.03 34.23 -13.27
C ASP A 123 -9.63 32.79 -12.87
N ALA A 124 -10.59 32.05 -12.30
CA ALA A 124 -10.41 30.66 -11.89
C ALA A 124 -10.11 29.72 -13.08
N TYR A 125 -10.68 30.00 -14.26
CA TYR A 125 -10.43 29.22 -15.47
C TYR A 125 -8.98 29.37 -15.95
N LEU A 126 -8.44 30.59 -15.89
CA LEU A 126 -7.04 30.84 -16.26
C LEU A 126 -6.07 30.23 -15.24
N ARG A 127 -6.43 30.23 -13.95
CA ARG A 127 -5.67 29.52 -12.91
C ARG A 127 -5.60 28.00 -13.13
N GLU A 128 -6.67 27.38 -13.62
CA GLU A 128 -6.67 25.95 -13.97
C GLU A 128 -5.68 25.63 -15.12
N ARG A 129 -5.46 26.58 -16.06
CA ARG A 129 -4.49 26.43 -17.16
C ARG A 129 -3.02 26.43 -16.73
N LYS A 130 -2.72 26.83 -15.48
CA LYS A 130 -1.38 26.71 -14.90
C LYS A 130 -0.86 25.26 -14.96
N GLN A 131 -1.73 24.29 -14.71
CA GLN A 131 -1.32 22.87 -14.70
C GLN A 131 -0.92 22.40 -16.10
N ASP A 132 -1.63 22.85 -17.15
CA ASP A 132 -1.30 22.53 -18.54
C ASP A 132 0.08 23.07 -18.92
N MET A 133 0.39 24.32 -18.52
CA MET A 133 1.71 24.92 -18.71
C MET A 133 2.81 24.14 -17.97
N LEU A 134 2.60 23.81 -16.68
CA LEU A 134 3.59 23.05 -15.90
C LEU A 134 3.84 21.65 -16.48
N GLN A 135 2.83 21.03 -17.09
CA GLN A 135 3.01 19.75 -17.79
C GLN A 135 3.90 19.89 -19.02
N VAL A 136 3.74 20.97 -19.80
CA VAL A 136 4.61 21.26 -20.96
C VAL A 136 6.05 21.50 -20.51
N VAL A 137 6.25 22.35 -19.48
CA VAL A 137 7.59 22.62 -18.91
C VAL A 137 8.24 21.31 -18.46
N ARG A 138 7.51 20.42 -17.78
CA ARG A 138 8.02 19.13 -17.33
C ARG A 138 8.49 18.25 -18.48
N ARG A 139 7.77 18.25 -19.61
CA ARG A 139 8.17 17.48 -20.80
C ARG A 139 9.42 18.04 -21.47
N ILE A 140 9.54 19.37 -21.59
CA ILE A 140 10.75 20.02 -22.09
C ILE A 140 11.93 19.68 -21.17
N HIS A 141 11.74 19.76 -19.86
CA HIS A 141 12.74 19.45 -18.86
C HIS A 141 13.21 17.99 -18.94
N ASN A 142 12.30 17.04 -19.11
CA ASN A 142 12.66 15.63 -19.30
C ASN A 142 13.49 15.41 -20.57
N ASN A 143 13.14 16.09 -21.67
CA ASN A 143 13.90 16.05 -22.91
C ASN A 143 15.26 16.75 -22.83
N LEU A 144 15.40 17.79 -21.98
CA LEU A 144 16.68 18.45 -21.68
C LEU A 144 17.65 17.52 -20.93
N ILE A 145 17.13 16.79 -19.94
CA ILE A 145 17.90 15.81 -19.15
C ILE A 145 18.24 14.56 -19.99
N GLY A 146 17.64 14.41 -21.18
CA GLY A 146 17.88 13.27 -22.07
C GLY A 146 17.06 12.03 -21.72
N GLN A 147 15.91 12.18 -21.05
CA GLN A 147 15.03 11.05 -20.71
C GLN A 147 14.24 10.54 -21.93
N GLY A 148 14.94 9.86 -22.84
CA GLY A 148 14.57 8.47 -23.01
C GLY A 148 14.85 7.78 -21.68
N ASN A 149 13.83 7.19 -21.05
CA ASN A 149 14.00 6.31 -19.90
C ASN A 149 14.71 5.01 -20.33
N GLU A 150 15.92 5.10 -20.89
CA GLU A 150 16.84 3.97 -20.83
C GLU A 150 17.66 4.18 -19.57
N LEU A 151 17.40 3.31 -18.59
CA LEU A 151 18.37 3.10 -17.54
C LEU A 151 19.66 2.61 -18.19
N GLU A 152 20.56 3.53 -18.55
CA GLU A 152 21.97 3.21 -18.76
C GLU A 152 22.63 2.93 -17.40
N VAL A 153 22.05 2.01 -16.64
CA VAL A 153 22.76 1.35 -15.56
C VAL A 153 23.50 0.22 -16.26
N ALA A 154 24.83 0.34 -16.36
CA ALA A 154 25.66 -0.69 -16.95
C ALA A 154 25.26 -2.08 -16.42
N ASP A 155 25.06 -3.05 -17.31
CA ASP A 155 24.44 -4.38 -17.08
C ASP A 155 24.99 -5.21 -15.90
N ASN A 156 26.08 -4.76 -15.26
CA ASN A 156 26.82 -5.48 -14.23
C ASN A 156 26.68 -4.90 -12.80
N LEU A 157 25.91 -3.82 -12.55
CA LEU A 157 25.82 -3.17 -11.23
C LEU A 157 24.50 -3.41 -10.47
N PHE A 158 23.49 -4.00 -11.11
CA PHE A 158 22.11 -4.05 -10.60
C PHE A 158 21.93 -4.73 -9.23
N ASP A 159 22.67 -5.81 -8.95
CA ASP A 159 22.53 -6.57 -7.69
C ASP A 159 23.04 -5.81 -6.44
N GLU A 160 23.73 -4.67 -6.62
CA GLU A 160 24.24 -3.82 -5.54
C GLU A 160 23.70 -2.38 -5.61
N THR A 161 22.69 -2.08 -6.43
CA THR A 161 22.15 -0.71 -6.55
C THR A 161 21.06 -0.43 -5.50
N VAL A 162 21.22 0.66 -4.76
CA VAL A 162 20.21 1.21 -3.84
C VAL A 162 19.62 2.48 -4.44
N LEU A 163 18.34 2.43 -4.79
CA LEU A 163 17.64 3.59 -5.34
C LEU A 163 17.29 4.60 -4.25
N ILE A 164 17.49 5.88 -4.53
CA ILE A 164 17.15 6.99 -3.64
C ILE A 164 16.32 7.99 -4.42
N ALA A 165 15.07 8.19 -4.01
CA ALA A 165 14.13 9.07 -4.69
C ALA A 165 13.44 10.03 -3.71
N ASN A 166 12.85 11.11 -4.21
CA ASN A 166 11.98 11.93 -3.36
C ASN A 166 10.69 11.15 -3.05
N ASP A 167 10.04 10.63 -4.08
CA ASP A 167 8.87 9.74 -3.98
C ASP A 167 8.88 8.75 -5.15
N LEU A 168 8.14 7.66 -5.03
CA LEU A 168 7.97 6.66 -6.09
C LEU A 168 6.50 6.55 -6.50
N SER A 169 6.24 6.67 -7.81
CA SER A 169 4.90 6.44 -8.34
C SER A 169 4.63 4.94 -8.54
N PRO A 170 3.36 4.50 -8.57
CA PRO A 170 3.02 3.11 -8.89
C PRO A 170 3.59 2.64 -10.24
N ALA A 171 3.74 3.53 -11.24
CA ALA A 171 4.32 3.19 -12.54
C ALA A 171 5.81 2.84 -12.45
N ASP A 172 6.53 3.49 -11.54
CA ASP A 172 7.98 3.28 -11.37
C ASP A 172 8.28 1.87 -10.84
N THR A 173 7.36 1.31 -10.06
CA THR A 173 7.55 -0.02 -9.48
C THR A 173 7.50 -1.17 -10.48
N VAL A 174 6.78 -0.99 -11.60
CA VAL A 174 6.76 -1.97 -12.70
C VAL A 174 8.13 -2.04 -13.37
N LEU A 175 8.73 -0.88 -13.64
CA LEU A 175 10.10 -0.78 -14.15
C LEU A 175 11.11 -1.41 -13.18
N PHE A 176 10.99 -1.13 -11.88
CA PHE A 176 11.95 -1.64 -10.90
C PHE A 176 11.88 -3.14 -10.64
N LYS A 177 10.69 -3.74 -10.78
CA LYS A 177 10.52 -5.20 -10.66
C LYS A 177 11.30 -5.93 -11.76
N GLU A 178 11.47 -5.31 -12.93
CA GLU A 178 12.24 -5.87 -14.03
C GLU A 178 13.76 -5.69 -13.86
N GLN A 179 14.20 -4.70 -13.06
CA GLN A 179 15.60 -4.25 -12.98
C GLN A 179 16.40 -4.72 -11.76
N ARG A 180 15.85 -5.61 -10.93
CA ARG A 180 16.58 -6.30 -9.82
C ARG A 180 17.40 -5.38 -8.88
N ILE A 181 16.79 -4.31 -8.38
CA ILE A 181 17.43 -3.43 -7.39
C ILE A 181 17.64 -4.11 -6.02
N ALA A 182 18.67 -3.70 -5.28
CA ALA A 182 18.99 -4.26 -3.96
C ALA A 182 18.11 -3.68 -2.84
N ALA A 183 17.79 -2.38 -2.92
CA ALA A 183 16.92 -1.67 -2.00
C ALA A 183 16.39 -0.35 -2.60
N PHE A 184 15.38 0.24 -1.98
CA PHE A 184 15.00 1.61 -2.27
C PHE A 184 14.75 2.45 -1.01
N VAL A 185 14.91 3.76 -1.18
CA VAL A 185 14.89 4.76 -0.13
C VAL A 185 14.11 5.97 -0.64
N THR A 186 13.17 6.50 0.15
CA THR A 186 12.46 7.74 -0.21
C THR A 186 12.47 8.81 0.87
N ASP A 187 12.55 10.07 0.45
CA ASP A 187 12.44 11.22 1.34
C ASP A 187 11.01 11.47 1.80
N ALA A 188 10.05 11.31 0.90
CA ALA A 188 8.62 11.38 1.16
C ALA A 188 8.02 10.00 1.44
N GLY A 189 6.82 10.01 2.03
CA GLY A 189 6.03 8.82 2.31
C GLY A 189 5.92 8.50 3.80
N GLY A 190 4.72 8.07 4.21
CA GLY A 190 4.44 7.61 5.57
C GLY A 190 4.27 6.09 5.65
N PRO A 191 4.10 5.53 6.87
CA PRO A 191 3.95 4.08 7.10
C PRO A 191 2.78 3.43 6.34
N THR A 192 1.78 4.22 5.98
CA THR A 192 0.57 3.82 5.25
C THR A 192 0.54 4.33 3.81
N GLY A 193 1.57 5.07 3.37
CA GLY A 193 1.65 5.64 2.03
C GLY A 193 1.79 4.58 0.95
N HIS A 194 1.45 4.93 -0.29
CA HIS A 194 1.56 4.05 -1.45
C HIS A 194 2.95 3.42 -1.58
N THR A 195 4.01 4.20 -1.37
CA THR A 195 5.42 3.77 -1.37
C THR A 195 5.73 2.73 -0.28
N ALA A 196 5.14 2.87 0.92
CA ALA A 196 5.32 1.91 1.99
C ALA A 196 4.63 0.56 1.68
N ILE A 197 3.42 0.62 1.11
CA ILE A 197 2.70 -0.58 0.66
C ILE A 197 3.49 -1.32 -0.43
N LEU A 198 4.08 -0.58 -1.36
CA LEU A 198 4.92 -1.11 -2.43
C LEU A 198 6.18 -1.81 -1.89
N GLY A 199 6.87 -1.22 -0.91
CA GLY A 199 8.02 -1.87 -0.26
C GLY A 199 7.65 -3.21 0.38
N ARG A 200 6.45 -3.29 0.98
CA ARG A 200 5.93 -4.53 1.56
C ARG A 200 5.58 -5.59 0.51
N SER A 201 5.13 -5.20 -0.67
CA SER A 201 4.70 -6.14 -1.73
C SER A 201 5.87 -6.68 -2.55
N LEU A 202 6.90 -5.86 -2.79
CA LEU A 202 8.08 -6.24 -3.58
C LEU A 202 9.07 -7.15 -2.83
N ASP A 203 8.98 -7.23 -1.49
CA ASP A 203 9.88 -8.04 -0.64
C ASP A 203 11.37 -7.64 -0.80
N ILE A 204 11.59 -6.33 -1.01
CA ILE A 204 12.90 -5.68 -1.14
C ILE A 204 13.12 -4.78 0.11
N PRO A 205 14.32 -4.75 0.72
CA PRO A 205 14.61 -3.84 1.83
C PRO A 205 14.31 -2.39 1.46
N SER A 206 13.50 -1.70 2.27
CA SER A 206 13.04 -0.35 1.92
C SER A 206 12.80 0.53 3.14
N VAL A 207 13.22 1.80 3.07
CA VAL A 207 13.00 2.81 4.12
C VAL A 207 12.42 4.07 3.48
N VAL A 208 11.31 4.58 4.01
CA VAL A 208 10.59 5.75 3.47
C VAL A 208 10.52 6.86 4.51
N GLY A 209 10.22 8.09 4.09
CA GLY A 209 10.04 9.21 5.01
C GLY A 209 11.33 9.64 5.71
N LEU A 210 12.47 9.62 4.99
CA LEU A 210 13.76 10.04 5.54
C LEU A 210 14.00 11.55 5.45
N HIS A 211 13.12 12.25 4.72
CA HIS A 211 13.07 13.71 4.50
C HIS A 211 14.27 14.34 3.77
N ASN A 212 15.51 13.96 4.11
CA ASN A 212 16.74 14.58 3.62
C ASN A 212 17.79 13.60 3.08
N ALA A 213 17.44 12.33 2.84
CA ALA A 213 18.36 11.33 2.29
C ALA A 213 18.96 11.76 0.94
N ARG A 214 18.19 12.30 -0.02
CA ARG A 214 18.77 12.76 -1.30
C ARG A 214 19.78 13.90 -1.14
N LYS A 215 19.58 14.78 -0.15
CA LYS A 215 20.47 15.92 0.08
C LYS A 215 21.80 15.52 0.73
N LEU A 216 21.83 14.39 1.41
CA LEU A 216 22.97 13.92 2.20
C LEU A 216 23.78 12.84 1.50
N ILE A 217 23.27 12.26 0.42
CA ILE A 217 23.89 11.13 -0.28
C ILE A 217 24.38 11.58 -1.65
N THR A 218 25.57 11.11 -2.02
CA THR A 218 26.15 11.33 -3.33
C THR A 218 25.94 10.12 -4.24
N GLU A 219 25.86 10.33 -5.55
CA GLU A 219 25.79 9.26 -6.54
C GLU A 219 26.96 8.29 -6.38
N GLY A 220 26.69 6.98 -6.38
CA GLY A 220 27.66 5.91 -6.21
C GLY A 220 28.18 5.71 -4.77
N GLU A 221 27.68 6.49 -3.79
CA GLU A 221 28.11 6.37 -2.41
C GLU A 221 27.65 5.05 -1.77
N THR A 222 28.50 4.41 -0.96
CA THR A 222 28.13 3.18 -0.26
C THR A 222 27.10 3.47 0.83
N VAL A 223 25.97 2.77 0.77
CA VAL A 223 24.88 2.89 1.73
C VAL A 223 24.42 1.53 2.24
N ILE A 224 23.91 1.50 3.47
CA ILE A 224 23.26 0.34 4.07
C ILE A 224 21.80 0.70 4.31
N VAL A 225 20.90 -0.10 3.76
CA VAL A 225 19.46 0.01 4.01
C VAL A 225 19.04 -1.11 4.95
N ASP A 226 18.72 -0.76 6.19
CA ASP A 226 18.10 -1.64 7.16
C ASP A 226 16.58 -1.42 7.14
N GLY A 227 15.91 -2.15 6.25
CA GLY A 227 14.47 -2.14 6.14
C GLY A 227 13.75 -2.89 7.28
N ILE A 228 14.48 -3.48 8.23
CA ILE A 228 13.89 -4.07 9.45
C ILE A 228 13.71 -2.97 10.50
N ASN A 229 14.75 -2.18 10.73
CA ASN A 229 14.76 -1.14 11.76
C ASN A 229 14.41 0.26 11.21
N GLY A 230 14.23 0.42 9.90
CA GLY A 230 13.94 1.72 9.29
C GLY A 230 15.15 2.65 9.28
N VAL A 231 16.35 2.12 9.06
CA VAL A 231 17.61 2.87 9.16
C VAL A 231 18.35 2.90 7.83
N LEU A 232 18.84 4.08 7.46
CA LEU A 232 19.78 4.28 6.36
C LEU A 232 21.12 4.75 6.91
N ILE A 233 22.20 4.06 6.53
CA ILE A 233 23.56 4.43 6.92
C ILE A 233 24.34 4.82 5.66
N ILE A 234 24.84 6.04 5.64
CA ILE A 234 25.59 6.65 4.54
C ILE A 234 27.08 6.62 4.88
N ALA A 235 27.91 6.21 3.91
CA ALA A 235 29.36 6.04 4.07
C ALA A 235 29.75 5.29 5.37
N PRO A 236 29.24 4.06 5.57
CA PRO A 236 29.56 3.26 6.74
C PRO A 236 31.07 2.94 6.79
N ASP A 237 31.64 2.90 8.00
CA ASP A 237 32.99 2.37 8.18
C ASP A 237 33.02 0.84 8.01
N GLU A 238 34.21 0.25 7.91
CA GLU A 238 34.36 -1.20 7.73
C GLU A 238 33.76 -2.01 8.88
N SER A 239 33.75 -1.48 10.10
CA SER A 239 33.24 -2.19 11.27
C SER A 239 31.71 -2.34 11.17
N VAL A 240 31.01 -1.26 10.84
CA VAL A 240 29.57 -1.20 10.60
C VAL A 240 29.22 -2.05 9.38
N LEU A 241 29.98 -1.94 8.30
CA LEU A 241 29.77 -2.72 7.08
C LEU A 241 29.84 -4.24 7.35
N ASN A 242 30.83 -4.68 8.14
CA ASN A 242 30.99 -6.10 8.49
C ASN A 242 29.87 -6.60 9.40
N GLU A 243 29.43 -5.79 10.37
CA GLU A 243 28.30 -6.09 11.24
C GLU A 243 27.01 -6.27 10.43
N TYR A 244 26.69 -5.32 9.54
CA TYR A 244 25.49 -5.38 8.71
C TYR A 244 25.54 -6.49 7.68
N ARG A 245 26.72 -6.80 7.10
CA ARG A 245 26.91 -8.00 6.27
C ARG A 245 26.65 -9.28 7.04
N ARG A 246 27.04 -9.38 8.32
CA ARG A 246 26.72 -10.53 9.19
C ARG A 246 25.20 -10.63 9.40
N ARG A 247 24.55 -9.54 9.79
CA ARG A 247 23.08 -9.48 9.98
C ARG A 247 22.32 -9.84 8.71
N ALA A 248 22.75 -9.35 7.54
CA ALA A 248 22.16 -9.69 6.26
C ALA A 248 22.30 -11.20 5.92
N ARG A 249 23.42 -11.83 6.29
CA ARG A 249 23.60 -13.29 6.15
C ARG A 249 22.68 -14.07 7.10
N GLU A 250 22.59 -13.65 8.35
CA GLU A 250 21.69 -14.25 9.36
C GLU A 250 20.23 -14.14 8.90
N TYR A 251 19.80 -12.96 8.44
CA TYR A 251 18.46 -12.74 7.90
C TYR A 251 18.17 -13.64 6.69
N ARG A 252 19.09 -13.71 5.72
CA ARG A 252 18.95 -14.62 4.56
C ARG A 252 18.88 -16.08 5.00
N SER A 253 19.67 -16.49 5.99
CA SER A 253 19.62 -17.85 6.52
C SER A 253 18.27 -18.16 7.17
N HIS A 254 17.80 -17.26 8.03
CA HIS A 254 16.49 -17.38 8.67
C HIS A 254 15.36 -17.45 7.63
N LYS A 255 15.39 -16.61 6.59
CA LYS A 255 14.44 -16.66 5.47
C LYS A 255 14.49 -18.01 4.72
N ARG A 256 15.67 -18.63 4.55
CA ARG A 256 15.79 -19.98 3.99
C ARG A 256 15.18 -21.04 4.89
N ASP A 257 15.34 -20.92 6.20
CA ASP A 257 14.73 -21.85 7.16
C ASP A 257 13.20 -21.74 7.16
N LEU A 258 12.66 -20.51 7.15
CA LEU A 258 11.23 -20.27 7.00
C LEU A 258 10.67 -20.86 5.70
N ASN A 259 11.41 -20.78 4.59
CA ASN A 259 10.99 -21.36 3.31
C ASN A 259 10.81 -22.90 3.37
N LYS A 260 11.47 -23.59 4.31
CA LYS A 260 11.26 -25.04 4.52
C LYS A 260 9.86 -25.33 5.07
N LEU A 261 9.23 -24.37 5.76
CA LEU A 261 7.91 -24.50 6.39
C LEU A 261 6.74 -24.42 5.39
N LYS A 262 6.98 -24.09 4.12
CA LYS A 262 5.94 -23.90 3.09
C LYS A 262 4.95 -25.07 3.01
N LYS A 263 5.44 -26.30 3.07
CA LYS A 263 4.64 -27.53 2.98
C LYS A 263 4.20 -28.08 4.34
N THR A 264 4.60 -27.45 5.43
CA THR A 264 4.25 -27.89 6.79
C THR A 264 2.86 -27.37 7.12
N ALA A 265 2.01 -28.24 7.68
CA ALA A 265 0.70 -27.88 8.19
C ALA A 265 0.86 -26.89 9.37
N ALA A 266 0.03 -25.87 9.43
CA ALA A 266 0.03 -24.92 10.54
C ALA A 266 -0.71 -25.54 11.73
N ALA A 267 0.00 -26.29 12.56
CA ALA A 267 -0.51 -26.86 13.80
C ALA A 267 0.41 -26.50 14.96
N THR A 268 -0.15 -26.26 16.14
CA THR A 268 0.62 -25.94 17.35
C THR A 268 1.32 -27.18 17.90
N ALA A 269 2.24 -27.00 18.85
CA ALA A 269 2.98 -28.09 19.47
C ALA A 269 2.06 -29.10 20.20
N ASP A 270 0.89 -28.64 20.66
CA ASP A 270 -0.20 -29.45 21.24
C ASP A 270 -1.26 -29.92 20.22
N GLY A 271 -1.00 -29.74 18.92
CA GLY A 271 -1.79 -30.33 17.84
C GLY A 271 -3.03 -29.54 17.42
N VAL A 272 -3.20 -28.28 17.85
CA VAL A 272 -4.32 -27.43 17.43
C VAL A 272 -4.04 -26.88 16.03
N CYS A 273 -4.91 -27.20 15.07
CA CYS A 273 -4.82 -26.68 13.71
C CYS A 273 -5.19 -25.19 13.64
N ILE A 274 -4.39 -24.43 12.89
CA ILE A 274 -4.56 -22.99 12.67
C ILE A 274 -4.63 -22.74 11.16
N GLU A 275 -5.65 -22.00 10.72
CA GLU A 275 -5.76 -21.56 9.33
C GLU A 275 -4.95 -20.30 9.08
N LEU A 276 -4.07 -20.33 8.08
CA LEU A 276 -3.28 -19.19 7.63
C LEU A 276 -3.70 -18.77 6.22
N VAL A 277 -4.39 -17.64 6.13
CA VAL A 277 -4.93 -17.12 4.87
C VAL A 277 -4.31 -15.77 4.51
N GLY A 278 -4.32 -15.45 3.22
CA GLY A 278 -3.70 -14.23 2.69
C GLY A 278 -4.67 -13.05 2.56
N ASN A 279 -4.15 -11.85 2.76
CA ASN A 279 -4.74 -10.59 2.30
C ASN A 279 -4.19 -10.27 0.91
N ILE A 280 -5.05 -9.99 -0.05
CA ILE A 280 -4.66 -9.68 -1.43
C ILE A 280 -5.47 -8.51 -2.00
N GLU A 281 -4.93 -7.88 -3.05
CA GLU A 281 -5.50 -6.69 -3.69
C GLU A 281 -5.74 -6.93 -5.18
N SER A 282 -5.03 -7.90 -5.77
CA SER A 282 -5.13 -8.25 -7.18
C SER A 282 -5.18 -9.76 -7.42
N ALA A 283 -5.61 -10.16 -8.64
CA ALA A 283 -5.58 -11.56 -9.05
C ALA A 283 -4.14 -12.10 -9.29
N GLU A 284 -3.14 -11.23 -9.32
CA GLU A 284 -1.73 -11.60 -9.50
C GLU A 284 -1.12 -12.12 -8.19
N ASP A 285 -1.60 -11.61 -7.05
CA ASP A 285 -1.14 -11.98 -5.70
C ASP A 285 -1.44 -13.45 -5.34
N VAL A 286 -2.36 -14.09 -6.07
CA VAL A 286 -2.76 -15.48 -5.83
C VAL A 286 -1.60 -16.46 -6.06
N LYS A 287 -0.74 -16.21 -7.05
CA LYS A 287 0.40 -17.10 -7.35
C LYS A 287 1.47 -17.06 -6.24
N PRO A 288 1.96 -15.88 -5.81
CA PRO A 288 2.79 -15.78 -4.59
C PRO A 288 2.16 -16.45 -3.37
N LEU A 289 0.85 -16.25 -3.16
CA LEU A 289 0.13 -16.80 -2.02
C LEU A 289 0.13 -18.34 -2.00
N HIS A 290 -0.11 -18.99 -3.15
CA HIS A 290 -0.01 -20.46 -3.28
C HIS A 290 1.41 -20.97 -3.01
N ASN A 291 2.44 -20.24 -3.48
CA ASN A 291 3.84 -20.62 -3.27
C ASN A 291 4.25 -20.60 -1.79
N LEU A 292 3.52 -19.87 -0.94
CA LEU A 292 3.73 -19.79 0.50
C LEU A 292 2.92 -20.83 1.29
N GLY A 293 2.05 -21.60 0.61
CA GLY A 293 1.24 -22.63 1.23
C GLY A 293 0.13 -22.07 2.12
N ALA A 294 -0.50 -20.96 1.72
CA ALA A 294 -1.66 -20.41 2.42
C ALA A 294 -2.91 -21.27 2.21
N ASP A 295 -3.82 -21.28 3.19
CA ASP A 295 -5.04 -22.10 3.20
C ASP A 295 -6.21 -21.47 2.43
N GLY A 296 -6.07 -20.21 2.02
CA GLY A 296 -7.12 -19.46 1.34
C GLY A 296 -6.81 -17.97 1.27
N ILE A 297 -7.81 -17.19 0.86
CA ILE A 297 -7.80 -15.72 0.95
C ILE A 297 -8.76 -15.32 2.06
N GLY A 298 -8.26 -14.66 3.09
CA GLY A 298 -9.08 -14.17 4.19
C GLY A 298 -9.55 -12.73 4.01
N LEU A 299 -8.93 -11.99 3.09
CA LEU A 299 -9.38 -10.66 2.69
C LEU A 299 -8.92 -10.34 1.27
N PHE A 300 -9.87 -10.20 0.34
CA PHE A 300 -9.66 -9.49 -0.92
C PHE A 300 -10.21 -8.06 -0.78
N ARG A 301 -9.33 -7.09 -0.97
CA ARG A 301 -9.64 -5.64 -0.96
C ARG A 301 -10.16 -5.22 -2.32
N SER A 302 -11.43 -4.88 -2.42
CA SER A 302 -12.09 -4.56 -3.70
C SER A 302 -11.95 -3.10 -4.13
N GLU A 303 -11.41 -2.24 -3.29
CA GLU A 303 -11.33 -0.79 -3.49
C GLU A 303 -10.52 -0.44 -4.75
N PHE A 304 -9.46 -1.18 -5.05
CA PHE A 304 -8.63 -0.97 -6.24
C PHE A 304 -9.40 -1.12 -7.55
N LEU A 305 -10.54 -1.81 -7.56
CA LEU A 305 -11.41 -1.85 -8.75
C LEU A 305 -12.09 -0.52 -9.04
N TYR A 306 -12.20 0.36 -8.05
CA TYR A 306 -12.90 1.63 -8.09
C TYR A 306 -11.97 2.84 -8.15
N LEU A 307 -10.71 2.69 -7.72
CA LEU A 307 -9.71 3.75 -7.66
C LEU A 307 -8.98 3.93 -9.01
N ASN A 308 -8.48 5.15 -9.26
CA ASN A 308 -7.71 5.52 -10.46
C ASN A 308 -8.43 5.29 -11.80
N ARG A 309 -9.74 5.59 -11.85
CA ARG A 309 -10.58 5.45 -13.06
C ARG A 309 -11.53 6.64 -13.17
N ASP A 310 -12.02 6.89 -14.38
CA ASP A 310 -12.98 7.96 -14.67
C ASP A 310 -14.43 7.49 -14.65
N THR A 311 -14.67 6.17 -14.56
CA THR A 311 -16.00 5.56 -14.51
C THR A 311 -16.10 4.47 -13.45
N MET A 312 -17.32 4.23 -12.96
CA MET A 312 -17.61 3.16 -12.00
C MET A 312 -17.49 1.79 -12.68
N PRO A 313 -16.84 0.79 -12.04
CA PRO A 313 -16.67 -0.53 -12.65
C PRO A 313 -18.02 -1.24 -12.80
N SER A 314 -18.25 -1.77 -13.99
CA SER A 314 -19.46 -2.51 -14.34
C SER A 314 -19.56 -3.86 -13.60
N GLU A 315 -20.74 -4.46 -13.62
CA GLU A 315 -20.96 -5.79 -13.03
C GLU A 315 -20.05 -6.87 -13.64
N ASP A 316 -19.91 -6.86 -14.97
CA ASP A 316 -19.12 -7.86 -15.70
C ASP A 316 -17.62 -7.69 -15.44
N GLU A 317 -17.10 -6.47 -15.42
CA GLU A 317 -15.70 -6.22 -15.05
C GLU A 317 -15.37 -6.73 -13.64
N GLN A 318 -16.27 -6.45 -12.68
CA GLN A 318 -16.10 -6.96 -11.31
C GLN A 318 -16.19 -8.49 -11.27
N TYR A 319 -17.15 -9.09 -11.97
CA TYR A 319 -17.32 -10.53 -12.05
C TYR A 319 -16.09 -11.23 -12.65
N GLU A 320 -15.49 -10.68 -13.71
CA GLU A 320 -14.30 -11.26 -14.33
C GLU A 320 -13.13 -11.31 -13.34
N VAL A 321 -12.90 -10.22 -12.59
CA VAL A 321 -11.85 -10.20 -11.56
C VAL A 321 -12.14 -11.19 -10.44
N TYR A 322 -13.35 -11.18 -9.87
CA TYR A 322 -13.70 -12.08 -8.77
C TYR A 322 -13.65 -13.54 -9.20
N SER A 323 -14.20 -13.87 -10.38
CA SER A 323 -14.22 -15.24 -10.89
C SER A 323 -12.82 -15.76 -11.22
N ALA A 324 -11.93 -14.90 -11.73
CA ALA A 324 -10.53 -15.26 -11.97
C ALA A 324 -9.82 -15.62 -10.66
N ILE A 325 -10.04 -14.87 -9.58
CA ILE A 325 -9.47 -15.16 -8.25
C ILE A 325 -10.01 -16.49 -7.72
N VAL A 326 -11.33 -16.68 -7.73
CA VAL A 326 -11.98 -17.92 -7.24
C VAL A 326 -11.47 -19.15 -7.98
N LYS A 327 -11.39 -19.10 -9.32
CA LYS A 327 -10.85 -20.20 -10.14
C LYS A 327 -9.37 -20.47 -9.81
N LYS A 328 -8.55 -19.42 -9.67
CA LYS A 328 -7.12 -19.56 -9.33
C LYS A 328 -6.89 -20.16 -7.94
N MET A 329 -7.84 -20.04 -7.01
CA MET A 329 -7.75 -20.62 -5.67
C MET A 329 -8.04 -22.13 -5.61
N LYS A 330 -8.51 -22.73 -6.70
CA LYS A 330 -8.66 -24.20 -6.86
C LYS A 330 -9.41 -24.87 -5.69
N GLY A 331 -10.57 -24.31 -5.33
CA GLY A 331 -11.46 -24.85 -4.29
C GLY A 331 -11.17 -24.35 -2.86
N LYS A 332 -10.09 -23.59 -2.64
CA LYS A 332 -9.88 -22.87 -1.37
C LYS A 332 -10.81 -21.66 -1.25
N SER A 333 -11.20 -21.33 -0.02
CA SER A 333 -12.13 -20.23 0.24
C SER A 333 -11.54 -18.86 -0.08
N VAL A 334 -12.37 -17.98 -0.65
CA VAL A 334 -12.04 -16.59 -0.94
C VAL A 334 -13.01 -15.66 -0.20
N THR A 335 -12.50 -14.90 0.76
CA THR A 335 -13.26 -13.83 1.41
C THR A 335 -13.11 -12.52 0.66
N ILE A 336 -14.19 -12.05 0.03
CA ILE A 336 -14.27 -10.78 -0.69
C ILE A 336 -14.94 -9.75 0.22
N ARG A 337 -14.24 -8.66 0.51
CA ARG A 337 -14.82 -7.50 1.20
C ARG A 337 -15.50 -6.60 0.19
N THR A 338 -16.74 -6.22 0.46
CA THR A 338 -17.41 -5.19 -0.35
C THR A 338 -16.65 -3.87 -0.23
N VAL A 339 -16.90 -2.97 -1.17
CA VAL A 339 -16.10 -1.76 -1.33
C VAL A 339 -16.05 -0.92 -0.05
N ASP A 340 -14.84 -0.60 0.41
CA ASP A 340 -14.56 0.28 1.54
C ASP A 340 -13.93 1.60 1.07
N LEU A 341 -14.76 2.41 0.41
CA LEU A 341 -14.39 3.75 -0.04
C LEU A 341 -14.83 4.78 0.98
N GLY A 342 -14.00 5.79 1.20
CA GLY A 342 -14.32 7.00 1.94
C GLY A 342 -14.03 8.24 1.09
N VAL A 343 -14.43 9.40 1.60
CA VAL A 343 -14.24 10.72 0.95
C VAL A 343 -12.74 11.06 0.78
N ASP A 344 -11.88 10.47 1.61
CA ASP A 344 -10.42 10.54 1.55
C ASP A 344 -9.82 9.91 0.29
N LYS A 345 -10.49 8.92 -0.31
CA LYS A 345 -9.98 8.18 -1.48
C LYS A 345 -10.44 8.78 -2.83
N ASN A 346 -11.15 9.90 -2.77
CA ASN A 346 -11.72 10.74 -3.85
C ASN A 346 -11.63 10.16 -5.28
N PRO A 347 -12.46 9.17 -5.64
CA PRO A 347 -12.49 8.63 -6.99
C PRO A 347 -12.92 9.71 -7.98
N ARG A 348 -12.26 9.82 -9.15
CA ARG A 348 -12.50 10.90 -10.13
C ARG A 348 -13.95 10.97 -10.64
N TRP A 349 -14.69 9.87 -10.56
CA TRP A 349 -16.09 9.75 -10.94
C TRP A 349 -17.09 10.12 -9.82
N PHE A 350 -16.64 10.41 -8.59
CA PHE A 350 -17.48 11.11 -7.63
C PHE A 350 -17.71 12.51 -8.18
N GLY A 351 -18.94 12.78 -8.64
CA GLY A 351 -19.27 14.03 -9.30
C GLY A 351 -18.85 15.26 -8.47
N LYS A 352 -18.41 16.33 -9.14
CA LYS A 352 -17.99 17.62 -8.54
C LYS A 352 -19.01 18.24 -7.56
N ASN A 353 -20.25 17.73 -7.52
CA ASN A 353 -21.37 18.25 -6.72
C ASN A 353 -21.92 17.27 -5.67
N SER A 354 -21.35 16.07 -5.47
CA SER A 354 -22.00 15.01 -4.67
C SER A 354 -21.33 14.70 -3.33
N THR A 355 -20.19 15.31 -3.04
CA THR A 355 -19.60 15.34 -1.70
C THR A 355 -19.12 16.76 -1.40
N PRO A 356 -19.47 17.37 -0.26
CA PRO A 356 -18.86 18.62 0.12
C PRO A 356 -17.35 18.41 0.18
N ASN A 357 -16.60 19.28 -0.49
CA ASN A 357 -15.16 19.39 -0.36
C ASN A 357 -14.75 19.21 1.12
N GLY A 358 -13.94 18.18 1.39
CA GLY A 358 -13.35 17.93 2.70
C GLY A 358 -14.35 17.63 3.80
N SER A 359 -14.72 16.35 3.97
CA SER A 359 -15.21 15.92 5.28
C SER A 359 -14.13 16.27 6.31
N LEU A 360 -14.47 17.05 7.34
CA LEU A 360 -13.54 17.42 8.43
C LEU A 360 -12.89 16.19 9.09
N ASN A 361 -13.57 15.04 9.06
CA ASN A 361 -13.07 13.76 9.57
C ASN A 361 -13.47 12.64 8.61
N PRO A 362 -12.72 12.41 7.52
CA PRO A 362 -13.10 11.43 6.49
C PRO A 362 -13.31 10.03 7.06
N ALA A 363 -12.45 9.62 8.00
CA ALA A 363 -12.56 8.34 8.71
C ALA A 363 -13.87 8.18 9.50
N LEU A 364 -14.51 9.27 9.93
CA LEU A 364 -15.80 9.24 10.65
C LEU A 364 -17.01 9.47 9.74
N GLY A 365 -16.78 9.71 8.45
CA GLY A 365 -17.79 10.19 7.50
C GLY A 365 -18.53 9.10 6.72
N MET A 366 -18.86 9.43 5.48
CA MET A 366 -19.55 8.56 4.52
C MET A 366 -18.55 7.55 3.92
N THR A 367 -18.27 6.49 4.67
CA THR A 367 -17.31 5.44 4.29
C THR A 367 -17.88 4.03 4.42
N GLY A 368 -17.30 3.09 3.67
CA GLY A 368 -17.63 1.67 3.72
C GLY A 368 -19.11 1.39 3.50
N ILE A 369 -19.73 0.65 4.42
CA ILE A 369 -21.13 0.25 4.26
C ILE A 369 -22.10 1.43 4.23
N ARG A 370 -21.78 2.57 4.86
CA ARG A 370 -22.65 3.75 4.83
C ARG A 370 -22.82 4.26 3.40
N LEU A 371 -21.72 4.34 2.66
CA LEU A 371 -21.74 4.70 1.25
C LEU A 371 -22.49 3.65 0.43
N CYS A 372 -22.24 2.35 0.68
CA CYS A 372 -22.96 1.27 -0.01
C CYS A 372 -24.49 1.33 0.17
N LEU A 373 -24.95 1.69 1.38
CA LEU A 373 -26.37 1.82 1.68
C LEU A 373 -26.97 3.11 1.11
N ALA A 374 -26.19 4.19 1.04
CA ALA A 374 -26.59 5.43 0.37
C ALA A 374 -26.67 5.26 -1.16
N GLU A 375 -25.80 4.42 -1.74
CA GLU A 375 -25.69 4.15 -3.17
C GLU A 375 -26.05 2.69 -3.53
N PRO A 376 -27.34 2.30 -3.40
CA PRO A 376 -27.77 0.89 -3.48
C PRO A 376 -27.63 0.27 -4.88
N VAL A 377 -27.48 1.08 -5.94
CA VAL A 377 -27.21 0.58 -7.30
C VAL A 377 -25.77 0.07 -7.38
N MET A 378 -24.82 0.85 -6.90
CA MET A 378 -23.41 0.46 -6.81
C MET A 378 -23.26 -0.80 -5.96
N PHE A 379 -23.89 -0.81 -4.79
CA PHE A 379 -23.77 -1.92 -3.84
C PHE A 379 -24.33 -3.24 -4.37
N ARG A 380 -25.55 -3.22 -4.93
CA ARG A 380 -26.16 -4.42 -5.51
C ARG A 380 -25.40 -4.91 -6.75
N THR A 381 -24.79 -4.01 -7.51
CA THR A 381 -23.93 -4.38 -8.64
C THR A 381 -22.73 -5.20 -8.19
N GLN A 382 -22.04 -4.76 -7.14
CA GLN A 382 -20.96 -5.55 -6.56
C GLN A 382 -21.45 -6.89 -5.99
N MET A 383 -22.56 -6.90 -5.26
CA MET A 383 -23.13 -8.15 -4.72
C MET A 383 -23.45 -9.17 -5.81
N ARG A 384 -24.06 -8.74 -6.92
CA ARG A 384 -24.36 -9.62 -8.06
C ARG A 384 -23.11 -10.20 -8.69
N ALA A 385 -22.07 -9.38 -8.89
CA ALA A 385 -20.78 -9.84 -9.41
C ALA A 385 -20.13 -10.91 -8.49
N ILE A 386 -20.17 -10.72 -7.17
CA ILE A 386 -19.65 -11.68 -6.18
C ILE A 386 -20.47 -12.98 -6.20
N LEU A 387 -21.80 -12.89 -6.25
CA LEU A 387 -22.71 -14.04 -6.33
C LEU A 387 -22.48 -14.87 -7.59
N ARG A 388 -22.31 -14.21 -8.75
CA ARG A 388 -21.94 -14.86 -10.02
C ARG A 388 -20.57 -15.54 -9.91
N ALA A 389 -19.59 -14.90 -9.29
CA ALA A 389 -18.26 -15.50 -9.08
C ALA A 389 -18.31 -16.74 -8.18
N ALA A 390 -19.21 -16.77 -7.20
CA ALA A 390 -19.42 -17.92 -6.31
C ALA A 390 -19.93 -19.18 -7.02
N ALA A 391 -20.40 -19.09 -8.26
CA ALA A 391 -20.71 -20.27 -9.07
C ALA A 391 -19.45 -21.12 -9.38
N HIS A 392 -18.25 -20.54 -9.28
CA HIS A 392 -16.99 -21.19 -9.63
C HIS A 392 -16.23 -21.78 -8.43
N GLY A 393 -16.68 -21.55 -7.20
CA GLY A 393 -16.02 -22.07 -6.00
C GLY A 393 -16.44 -21.39 -4.69
N PRO A 394 -15.85 -21.77 -3.54
CA PRO A 394 -16.27 -21.29 -2.24
C PRO A 394 -15.94 -19.81 -2.01
N VAL A 395 -16.96 -18.98 -1.88
CA VAL A 395 -16.83 -17.53 -1.66
C VAL A 395 -17.47 -17.13 -0.34
N ARG A 396 -16.82 -16.21 0.36
CA ARG A 396 -17.33 -15.52 1.54
C ARG A 396 -17.43 -14.04 1.20
N MET A 397 -18.56 -13.41 1.50
CA MET A 397 -18.78 -11.97 1.34
C MET A 397 -18.76 -11.31 2.71
N MET A 398 -18.03 -10.21 2.83
CA MET A 398 -17.91 -9.48 4.10
C MET A 398 -18.18 -7.98 3.91
N TRP A 399 -18.95 -7.40 4.82
CA TRP A 399 -19.27 -5.96 4.83
C TRP A 399 -18.36 -5.18 5.79
N PRO A 400 -17.67 -4.11 5.33
CA PRO A 400 -16.84 -3.24 6.15
C PRO A 400 -17.67 -2.22 6.93
N MET A 401 -17.07 -1.57 7.93
CA MET A 401 -17.58 -0.40 8.63
C MET A 401 -18.96 -0.57 9.27
N ILE A 402 -19.33 -1.81 9.61
CA ILE A 402 -20.59 -2.11 10.31
C ILE A 402 -20.53 -1.51 11.71
N THR A 403 -21.57 -0.77 12.07
CA THR A 403 -21.71 -0.14 13.39
C THR A 403 -22.86 -0.73 14.19
N SER A 404 -23.90 -1.24 13.52
CA SER A 404 -25.15 -1.66 14.13
C SER A 404 -25.80 -2.87 13.45
N VAL A 405 -26.67 -3.56 14.20
CA VAL A 405 -27.49 -4.68 13.70
C VAL A 405 -28.46 -4.24 12.60
N SER A 406 -28.89 -2.97 12.61
CA SER A 406 -29.78 -2.42 11.58
C SER A 406 -29.12 -2.44 10.20
N GLU A 407 -27.86 -2.02 10.12
CA GLU A 407 -27.10 -2.02 8.87
C GLU A 407 -26.96 -3.44 8.32
N VAL A 408 -26.65 -4.42 9.18
CA VAL A 408 -26.57 -5.83 8.78
C VAL A 408 -27.88 -6.33 8.17
N ARG A 409 -29.03 -5.97 8.75
CA ARG A 409 -30.35 -6.32 8.19
C ARG A 409 -30.59 -5.67 6.83
N GLN A 410 -30.21 -4.41 6.66
CA GLN A 410 -30.32 -3.73 5.37
C GLN A 410 -29.44 -4.38 4.30
N CYS A 411 -28.21 -4.77 4.67
CA CYS A 411 -27.31 -5.51 3.78
C CYS A 411 -27.92 -6.84 3.31
N LEU A 412 -28.55 -7.59 4.22
CA LEU A 412 -29.25 -8.83 3.89
C LEU A 412 -30.42 -8.60 2.92
N ILE A 413 -31.18 -7.51 3.07
CA ILE A 413 -32.25 -7.14 2.13
C ILE A 413 -31.68 -6.84 0.73
N HIS A 414 -30.57 -6.09 0.66
CA HIS A 414 -29.91 -5.81 -0.62
C HIS A 414 -29.35 -7.08 -1.28
N LEU A 415 -28.81 -8.00 -0.47
CA LEU A 415 -28.31 -9.30 -0.95
C LEU A 415 -29.43 -10.16 -1.53
N ASP A 416 -30.55 -10.30 -0.83
CA ASP A 416 -31.73 -11.03 -1.29
C ASP A 416 -32.30 -10.41 -2.58
N THR A 417 -32.33 -9.07 -2.66
CA THR A 417 -32.71 -8.37 -3.88
C THR A 417 -31.76 -8.66 -5.05
N ALA A 418 -30.45 -8.66 -4.81
CA ALA A 418 -29.44 -8.98 -5.82
C ALA A 418 -29.58 -10.43 -6.33
N GLN A 419 -29.87 -11.38 -5.43
CA GLN A 419 -30.12 -12.78 -5.80
C GLN A 419 -31.37 -12.92 -6.67
N ARG A 420 -32.48 -12.25 -6.33
CA ARG A 420 -33.69 -12.26 -7.16
C ARG A 420 -33.44 -11.69 -8.55
N GLN A 421 -32.72 -10.58 -8.64
CA GLN A 421 -32.36 -9.96 -9.92
C GLN A 421 -31.56 -10.91 -10.82
N LEU A 422 -30.64 -11.69 -10.26
CA LEU A 422 -29.89 -12.69 -11.02
C LEU A 422 -30.79 -13.86 -11.46
N ALA A 423 -31.67 -14.33 -10.57
CA ALA A 423 -32.61 -15.39 -10.88
C ALA A 423 -33.59 -14.99 -12.01
N GLU A 424 -34.09 -13.74 -11.99
CA GLU A 424 -34.97 -13.20 -13.04
C GLU A 424 -34.27 -13.06 -14.39
N ARG A 425 -32.96 -12.75 -14.40
CA ARG A 425 -32.11 -12.71 -15.60
C ARG A 425 -31.74 -14.09 -16.14
N GLY A 426 -31.88 -15.14 -15.33
CA GLY A 426 -31.40 -16.48 -15.64
C GLY A 426 -29.88 -16.65 -15.49
N ASP A 427 -29.23 -15.74 -14.75
CA ASP A 427 -27.78 -15.79 -14.51
C ASP A 427 -27.43 -16.87 -13.48
N ALA A 428 -26.36 -17.62 -13.71
CA ALA A 428 -25.85 -18.59 -12.74
C ALA A 428 -25.17 -17.88 -11.56
N PHE A 429 -25.51 -18.28 -10.34
CA PHE A 429 -24.88 -17.77 -9.12
C PHE A 429 -24.74 -18.87 -8.04
N GLY A 430 -23.76 -18.70 -7.15
CA GLY A 430 -23.47 -19.64 -6.07
C GLY A 430 -23.92 -19.17 -4.70
N LYS A 431 -23.84 -20.07 -3.71
CA LYS A 431 -24.00 -19.71 -2.30
C LYS A 431 -22.74 -18.99 -1.79
N VAL A 432 -22.94 -17.98 -0.97
CA VAL A 432 -21.87 -17.21 -0.33
C VAL A 432 -22.04 -17.30 1.18
N GLY A 433 -20.94 -17.50 1.91
CA GLY A 433 -20.93 -17.29 3.36
C GLY A 433 -20.97 -15.80 3.66
N ILE A 434 -21.79 -15.35 4.60
CA ILE A 434 -21.98 -13.93 4.91
C ILE A 434 -21.27 -13.57 6.20
N GLY A 435 -20.56 -12.44 6.20
CA GLY A 435 -19.85 -11.96 7.38
C GLY A 435 -19.78 -10.46 7.50
N CYS A 436 -19.31 -10.00 8.65
CA CYS A 436 -19.04 -8.60 8.91
C CYS A 436 -17.59 -8.39 9.33
N MET A 437 -17.01 -7.27 8.90
CA MET A 437 -15.78 -6.78 9.51
C MET A 437 -16.14 -6.10 10.83
N ILE A 438 -15.51 -6.54 11.92
CA ILE A 438 -15.63 -5.93 13.24
C ILE A 438 -14.46 -4.98 13.41
N GLU A 439 -14.70 -3.72 13.09
CA GLU A 439 -13.68 -2.67 13.14
C GLU A 439 -14.18 -1.39 13.82
N ILE A 440 -15.47 -1.35 14.18
CA ILE A 440 -16.07 -0.24 14.92
C ILE A 440 -16.37 -0.70 16.36
N PRO A 441 -16.02 0.10 17.38
CA PRO A 441 -16.26 -0.26 18.79
C PRO A 441 -17.72 -0.64 19.09
N SER A 442 -18.70 0.04 18.47
CA SER A 442 -20.11 -0.27 18.65
C SER A 442 -20.48 -1.68 18.15
N ALA A 443 -19.91 -2.12 17.03
CA ALA A 443 -20.10 -3.47 16.51
C ALA A 443 -19.38 -4.51 17.37
N ALA A 444 -18.19 -4.18 17.89
CA ALA A 444 -17.46 -5.06 18.80
C ALA A 444 -18.22 -5.27 20.13
N LEU A 445 -18.81 -4.21 20.70
CA LEU A 445 -19.64 -4.29 21.91
C LEU A 445 -20.95 -5.07 21.70
N THR A 446 -21.51 -5.03 20.48
CA THR A 446 -22.78 -5.68 20.13
C THR A 446 -22.60 -6.96 19.31
N VAL A 447 -21.38 -7.51 19.27
CA VAL A 447 -20.98 -8.59 18.36
C VAL A 447 -21.86 -9.83 18.48
N GLY A 448 -22.33 -10.18 19.68
CA GLY A 448 -23.23 -11.31 19.90
C GLY A 448 -24.59 -11.16 19.20
N SER A 449 -25.05 -9.93 18.95
CA SER A 449 -26.27 -9.67 18.18
C SER A 449 -26.01 -9.73 16.67
N ILE A 450 -24.84 -9.27 16.21
CA ILE A 450 -24.41 -9.35 14.81
C ILE A 450 -24.23 -10.81 14.39
N LEU A 451 -23.55 -11.62 15.22
CA LEU A 451 -23.28 -13.05 14.98
C LEU A 451 -24.52 -13.93 14.81
N LYS A 452 -25.69 -13.46 15.27
CA LYS A 452 -26.98 -14.17 15.03
C LYS A 452 -27.45 -14.04 13.58
N LEU A 453 -26.95 -13.06 12.83
CA LEU A 453 -27.37 -12.73 11.47
C LEU A 453 -26.34 -13.11 10.41
N VAL A 454 -25.12 -13.46 10.81
CA VAL A 454 -24.00 -13.74 9.90
C VAL A 454 -23.35 -15.08 10.21
N ASP A 455 -22.63 -15.64 9.25
CA ASP A 455 -21.93 -16.92 9.36
C ASP A 455 -20.56 -16.76 10.03
N PHE A 456 -19.94 -15.58 9.86
CA PHE A 456 -18.60 -15.31 10.38
C PHE A 456 -18.33 -13.83 10.62
N ILE A 457 -17.22 -13.55 11.30
CA ILE A 457 -16.68 -12.21 11.44
C ILE A 457 -15.18 -12.17 11.15
N SER A 458 -14.67 -11.02 10.72
CA SER A 458 -13.23 -10.75 10.71
C SER A 458 -12.94 -9.44 11.42
N VAL A 459 -11.95 -9.41 12.29
CA VAL A 459 -11.58 -8.20 13.02
C VAL A 459 -10.60 -7.38 12.18
N GLY A 460 -11.00 -6.16 11.83
CA GLY A 460 -10.14 -5.15 11.23
C GLY A 460 -9.41 -4.38 12.33
N THR A 461 -8.30 -4.92 12.85
CA THR A 461 -7.59 -4.30 13.99
C THR A 461 -7.12 -2.88 13.70
N ASN A 462 -6.83 -2.59 12.44
CA ASN A 462 -6.32 -1.29 12.02
C ASN A 462 -7.30 -0.17 12.40
N ASP A 463 -8.54 -0.28 11.96
CA ASP A 463 -9.55 0.74 12.22
C ASP A 463 -10.14 0.58 13.64
N LEU A 464 -10.19 -0.65 14.16
CA LEU A 464 -10.61 -0.89 15.55
C LEU A 464 -9.71 -0.17 16.56
N ILE A 465 -8.39 -0.23 16.41
CA ILE A 465 -7.44 0.47 17.29
C ILE A 465 -7.64 1.98 17.16
N GLN A 466 -7.73 2.47 15.92
CA GLN A 466 -7.95 3.89 15.63
C GLN A 466 -9.21 4.44 16.32
N TYR A 467 -10.34 3.74 16.24
CA TYR A 467 -11.58 4.21 16.87
C TYR A 467 -11.67 3.94 18.37
N ILE A 468 -11.02 2.90 18.90
CA ILE A 468 -10.96 2.67 20.35
C ILE A 468 -10.11 3.75 21.02
N LEU A 469 -8.96 4.09 20.44
CA LEU A 469 -8.01 5.05 21.00
C LEU A 469 -8.27 6.49 20.54
N SER A 470 -9.13 6.68 19.55
CA SER A 470 -9.40 7.99 18.91
C SER A 470 -8.13 8.61 18.33
N VAL A 471 -7.34 7.80 17.63
CA VAL A 471 -6.04 8.19 17.04
C VAL A 471 -6.05 7.90 15.54
N ASP A 472 -5.80 8.92 14.73
CA ASP A 472 -5.54 8.72 13.30
C ASP A 472 -4.11 8.22 13.08
N ARG A 473 -3.97 7.00 12.56
CA ARG A 473 -2.65 6.42 12.26
C ARG A 473 -1.93 7.08 11.09
N GLY A 474 -2.65 7.85 10.26
CA GLY A 474 -2.09 8.64 9.17
C GLY A 474 -1.59 10.02 9.61
N ASP A 475 -1.89 10.45 10.84
CA ASP A 475 -1.43 11.71 11.40
C ASP A 475 -0.16 11.48 12.24
N ASP A 476 0.98 11.90 11.70
CA ASP A 476 2.29 11.73 12.32
C ASP A 476 2.34 12.35 13.74
N SER A 477 1.59 13.41 14.00
CA SER A 477 1.59 14.10 15.30
C SER A 477 1.04 13.25 16.45
N VAL A 478 0.15 12.31 16.15
CA VAL A 478 -0.51 11.43 17.13
C VAL A 478 -0.26 9.95 16.89
N SER A 479 0.43 9.58 15.81
CA SER A 479 0.74 8.18 15.44
C SER A 479 1.38 7.35 16.56
N HIS A 480 2.17 7.97 17.44
CA HIS A 480 2.78 7.32 18.62
C HIS A 480 1.76 6.82 19.67
N LEU A 481 0.52 7.33 19.64
CA LEU A 481 -0.59 6.88 20.49
C LEU A 481 -1.33 5.67 19.89
N TYR A 482 -1.04 5.30 18.63
CA TYR A 482 -1.59 4.10 18.01
C TYR A 482 -0.89 2.86 18.60
N GLN A 483 -1.50 2.28 19.63
CA GLN A 483 -0.92 1.17 20.39
C GLN A 483 -1.73 -0.12 20.25
N PRO A 484 -1.28 -1.10 19.44
CA PRO A 484 -1.94 -2.41 19.32
C PRO A 484 -1.98 -3.19 20.65
N GLY A 485 -0.98 -2.99 21.52
CA GLY A 485 -0.87 -3.62 22.83
C GLY A 485 -1.70 -2.97 23.94
N HIS A 486 -2.46 -1.91 23.64
CA HIS A 486 -3.22 -1.17 24.64
C HIS A 486 -4.27 -2.07 25.33
N PRO A 487 -4.43 -2.03 26.67
CA PRO A 487 -5.36 -2.88 27.41
C PRO A 487 -6.79 -2.88 26.88
N ALA A 488 -7.32 -1.71 26.49
CA ALA A 488 -8.68 -1.60 25.93
C ALA A 488 -8.82 -2.37 24.59
N VAL A 489 -7.80 -2.33 23.73
CA VAL A 489 -7.77 -3.06 22.46
C VAL A 489 -7.75 -4.56 22.74
N LEU A 490 -6.84 -5.03 23.60
CA LEU A 490 -6.72 -6.45 23.94
C LEU A 490 -8.00 -7.00 24.60
N LYS A 491 -8.62 -6.24 25.51
CA LYS A 491 -9.91 -6.60 26.13
C LYS A 491 -11.02 -6.69 25.08
N MET A 492 -11.08 -5.75 24.14
CA MET A 492 -12.07 -5.78 23.06
C MET A 492 -11.88 -6.97 22.12
N LEU A 493 -10.64 -7.25 21.70
CA LEU A 493 -10.31 -8.41 20.87
C LEU A 493 -10.70 -9.72 21.55
N GLN A 494 -10.34 -9.85 22.83
CA GLN A 494 -10.70 -11.04 23.59
C GLN A 494 -12.22 -11.19 23.74
N HIS A 495 -12.96 -10.09 23.95
CA HIS A 495 -14.42 -10.12 23.99
C HIS A 495 -15.01 -10.64 22.67
N VAL A 496 -14.55 -10.11 21.53
CA VAL A 496 -15.02 -10.49 20.21
C VAL A 496 -14.71 -11.96 19.89
N ILE A 497 -13.46 -12.37 20.06
CA ILE A 497 -13.00 -13.75 19.76
C ILE A 497 -13.73 -14.76 20.65
N ARG A 498 -13.81 -14.53 21.97
CA ARG A 498 -14.51 -15.45 22.89
C ARG A 498 -16.00 -15.53 22.60
N THR A 499 -16.63 -14.42 22.21
CA THR A 499 -18.07 -14.41 21.90
C THR A 499 -18.34 -15.21 20.62
N ALA A 500 -17.54 -15.05 19.57
CA ALA A 500 -17.64 -15.84 18.35
C ALA A 500 -17.43 -17.34 18.62
N ASN A 501 -16.35 -17.70 19.33
CA ASN A 501 -16.06 -19.09 19.68
C ASN A 501 -17.17 -19.72 20.52
N ARG A 502 -17.73 -19.00 21.50
CA ARG A 502 -18.85 -19.49 22.32
C ARG A 502 -20.11 -19.75 21.49
N MET A 503 -20.30 -19.00 20.41
CA MET A 503 -21.44 -19.13 19.51
C MET A 503 -21.17 -20.10 18.35
N ASP A 504 -20.02 -20.77 18.35
CA ASP A 504 -19.58 -21.67 17.27
C ASP A 504 -19.59 -20.99 15.90
N LYS A 505 -19.09 -19.74 15.87
CA LYS A 505 -18.97 -18.91 14.68
C LYS A 505 -17.51 -18.65 14.35
N ASP A 506 -17.19 -18.68 13.06
CA ASP A 506 -15.87 -18.37 12.55
C ASP A 506 -15.45 -16.94 12.89
N VAL A 507 -14.23 -16.80 13.43
CA VAL A 507 -13.59 -15.51 13.68
C VAL A 507 -12.18 -15.51 13.09
N SER A 508 -11.87 -14.49 12.31
CA SER A 508 -10.51 -14.18 11.88
C SER A 508 -10.07 -12.79 12.31
N VAL A 509 -8.76 -12.51 12.24
CA VAL A 509 -8.21 -11.16 12.30
C VAL A 509 -7.53 -10.89 10.97
N CYS A 510 -7.84 -9.75 10.33
CA CYS A 510 -7.30 -9.40 9.00
C CYS A 510 -6.51 -8.09 8.97
N GLY A 511 -6.43 -7.36 10.08
CA GLY A 511 -5.54 -6.21 10.21
C GLY A 511 -4.08 -6.61 10.43
N GLU A 512 -3.18 -5.62 10.50
CA GLU A 512 -1.72 -5.85 10.55
C GLU A 512 -1.29 -6.69 11.76
N MET A 513 -2.02 -6.60 12.87
CA MET A 513 -1.75 -7.38 14.08
C MET A 513 -1.76 -8.90 13.82
N ALA A 514 -2.54 -9.40 12.85
CA ALA A 514 -2.55 -10.83 12.51
C ALA A 514 -1.22 -11.30 11.89
N GLY A 515 -0.49 -10.39 11.23
CA GLY A 515 0.82 -10.66 10.65
C GLY A 515 1.99 -10.27 11.56
N ASP A 516 1.70 -9.73 12.75
CA ASP A 516 2.72 -9.34 13.71
C ASP A 516 3.09 -10.52 14.61
N THR A 517 4.35 -10.91 14.52
CA THR A 517 4.95 -11.98 15.31
C THR A 517 4.84 -11.73 16.82
N ALA A 518 4.84 -10.47 17.27
CA ALA A 518 4.71 -10.13 18.68
C ALA A 518 3.31 -10.47 19.25
N PHE A 519 2.27 -10.45 18.42
CA PHE A 519 0.88 -10.70 18.82
C PHE A 519 0.38 -12.10 18.48
N THR A 520 1.15 -12.91 17.75
CA THR A 520 0.72 -14.26 17.33
C THR A 520 0.29 -15.11 18.54
N ARG A 521 1.12 -15.18 19.58
CA ARG A 521 0.81 -15.94 20.81
C ARG A 521 -0.33 -15.34 21.62
N VAL A 522 -0.45 -14.00 21.63
CA VAL A 522 -1.56 -13.27 22.25
C VAL A 522 -2.88 -13.71 21.64
N LEU A 523 -2.96 -13.68 20.30
CA LEU A 523 -4.15 -14.04 19.55
C LEU A 523 -4.49 -15.54 19.68
N LEU A 524 -3.48 -16.42 19.65
CA LEU A 524 -3.66 -17.86 19.92
C LEU A 524 -4.26 -18.09 21.31
N GLY A 525 -3.69 -17.46 22.35
CA GLY A 525 -4.18 -17.56 23.73
C GLY A 525 -5.57 -16.95 23.92
N MET A 526 -5.96 -15.95 23.12
CA MET A 526 -7.34 -15.43 23.11
C MET A 526 -8.35 -16.40 22.50
N GLY A 527 -7.90 -17.44 21.78
CA GLY A 527 -8.74 -18.42 21.12
C GLY A 527 -8.84 -18.23 19.60
N LEU A 528 -8.03 -17.38 18.97
CA LEU A 528 -8.03 -17.21 17.52
C LEU A 528 -7.44 -18.45 16.84
N ARG A 529 -8.11 -18.95 15.80
CA ARG A 529 -7.65 -20.11 15.00
C ARG A 529 -7.51 -19.81 13.51
N ARG A 530 -7.89 -18.61 13.07
CA ARG A 530 -7.81 -18.18 11.67
C ARG A 530 -7.15 -16.82 11.56
N PHE A 531 -6.00 -16.76 10.90
CA PHE A 531 -5.22 -15.53 10.73
C PHE A 531 -5.19 -15.12 9.27
N SER A 532 -5.54 -13.86 8.98
CA SER A 532 -5.48 -13.28 7.64
C SER A 532 -4.46 -12.16 7.61
N MET A 533 -3.43 -12.28 6.77
CA MET A 533 -2.29 -11.36 6.81
C MET A 533 -1.68 -11.14 5.43
N ASN A 534 -0.79 -10.15 5.31
CA ASN A 534 0.05 -10.01 4.12
C ASN A 534 0.83 -11.33 3.88
N PRO A 535 0.90 -11.84 2.64
CA PRO A 535 1.58 -13.10 2.32
C PRO A 535 2.99 -13.22 2.92
N ASN A 536 3.76 -12.14 2.96
CA ASN A 536 5.13 -12.13 3.46
C ASN A 536 5.25 -12.44 4.96
N ASN A 537 4.17 -12.31 5.73
CA ASN A 537 4.13 -12.63 7.16
C ASN A 537 3.66 -14.07 7.46
N ILE A 538 3.17 -14.83 6.45
CA ILE A 538 2.63 -16.18 6.65
C ILE A 538 3.68 -17.13 7.25
N LEU A 539 4.90 -17.17 6.70
CA LEU A 539 5.93 -18.10 7.17
C LEU A 539 6.49 -17.71 8.56
N PRO A 540 6.81 -16.43 8.85
CA PRO A 540 7.16 -16.00 10.20
C PRO A 540 6.10 -16.37 11.25
N VAL A 541 4.81 -16.11 10.97
CA VAL A 541 3.72 -16.44 11.89
C VAL A 541 3.56 -17.96 12.02
N LYS A 542 3.66 -18.71 10.91
CA LYS A 542 3.65 -20.18 10.91
C LYS A 542 4.75 -20.75 11.81
N ASN A 543 5.96 -20.19 11.76
CA ASN A 543 7.06 -20.62 12.62
C ASN A 543 6.72 -20.47 14.11
N ILE A 544 6.10 -19.36 14.52
CA ILE A 544 5.70 -19.14 15.91
C ILE A 544 4.58 -20.10 16.31
N ILE A 545 3.60 -20.32 15.44
CA ILE A 545 2.50 -21.26 15.69
C ILE A 545 3.04 -22.67 15.98
N LEU A 546 3.96 -23.17 15.14
CA LEU A 546 4.57 -24.51 15.29
C LEU A 546 5.29 -24.68 16.64
N HIS A 547 5.82 -23.60 17.20
CA HIS A 547 6.53 -23.57 18.48
C HIS A 547 5.70 -22.89 19.59
N SER A 548 4.38 -23.05 19.54
CA SER A 548 3.45 -22.55 20.55
C SER A 548 2.58 -23.68 21.08
N ASN A 549 2.18 -23.59 22.35
CA ASN A 549 1.25 -24.51 23.00
C ASN A 549 0.00 -23.73 23.43
N VAL A 550 -1.16 -24.07 22.86
CA VAL A 550 -2.40 -23.31 23.09
C VAL A 550 -2.87 -23.42 24.52
N GLY A 551 -2.83 -24.61 25.12
CA GLY A 551 -3.25 -24.82 26.51
C GLY A 551 -2.49 -23.92 27.50
N GLN A 552 -1.19 -23.78 27.30
CA GLN A 552 -0.36 -22.87 28.11
C GLN A 552 -0.69 -21.40 27.84
N LEU A 553 -0.82 -21.01 26.55
CA LEU A 553 -1.13 -19.64 26.17
C LEU A 553 -2.50 -19.15 26.67
N GLU A 554 -3.51 -20.02 26.72
CA GLU A 554 -4.83 -19.71 27.27
C GLU A 554 -4.80 -19.43 28.78
N SER A 555 -3.82 -20.00 29.50
CA SER A 555 -3.57 -19.69 30.91
C SER A 555 -2.82 -18.36 31.06
N ASP A 556 -1.76 -18.15 30.28
CA ASP A 556 -0.89 -16.98 30.40
C ASP A 556 -1.57 -15.68 29.96
N ILE A 557 -2.42 -15.74 28.94
CA ILE A 557 -3.15 -14.57 28.42
C ILE A 557 -4.02 -13.89 29.50
N VAL A 558 -4.47 -14.63 30.52
CA VAL A 558 -5.30 -14.10 31.60
C VAL A 558 -4.57 -12.98 32.34
N LYS A 559 -3.24 -13.09 32.52
CA LYS A 559 -2.42 -12.06 33.17
C LYS A 559 -2.33 -10.80 32.31
N VAL A 560 -2.13 -10.95 31.00
CA VAL A 560 -2.07 -9.84 30.03
C VAL A 560 -3.39 -9.07 30.04
N ILE A 561 -4.53 -9.77 29.99
CA ILE A 561 -5.85 -9.12 29.88
C ILE A 561 -6.26 -8.40 31.17
N ARG A 562 -5.85 -8.92 32.33
CA ARG A 562 -6.11 -8.27 33.62
C ARG A 562 -5.24 -7.02 33.81
N CYS A 563 -4.21 -6.82 33.00
CA CYS A 563 -3.40 -5.62 33.07
C CYS A 563 -4.21 -4.40 32.62
N GLU A 564 -4.02 -3.28 33.33
CA GLU A 564 -4.65 -1.99 33.01
C GLU A 564 -3.61 -0.94 32.60
N ASP A 565 -2.32 -1.26 32.76
CA ASP A 565 -1.19 -0.40 32.45
C ASP A 565 -0.61 -0.79 31.08
N GLU A 566 -0.39 0.20 30.22
CA GLU A 566 0.09 0.04 28.84
C GLU A 566 1.50 -0.54 28.81
N GLU A 567 2.45 0.08 29.50
CA GLU A 567 3.86 -0.36 29.52
C GLU A 567 4.01 -1.77 30.09
N LYS A 568 3.25 -2.07 31.14
CA LYS A 568 3.24 -3.39 31.75
C LYS A 568 2.61 -4.42 30.82
N SER A 569 1.60 -4.06 30.04
CA SER A 569 1.00 -4.95 29.04
C SER A 569 2.02 -5.33 27.97
N GLU A 570 2.79 -4.37 27.46
CA GLU A 570 3.89 -4.66 26.53
C GLU A 570 4.95 -5.58 27.12
N LYS A 571 5.35 -5.34 28.38
CA LYS A 571 6.31 -6.20 29.10
C LYS A 571 5.78 -7.62 29.23
N LEU A 572 4.49 -7.80 29.55
CA LEU A 572 3.87 -9.12 29.65
C LEU A 572 3.78 -9.82 28.29
N ILE A 573 3.48 -9.09 27.21
CA ILE A 573 3.50 -9.63 25.84
C ILE A 573 4.91 -10.09 25.47
N LYS A 574 5.94 -9.27 25.76
CA LYS A 574 7.35 -9.64 25.54
C LYS A 574 7.74 -10.88 26.35
N GLN A 575 7.33 -10.96 27.62
CA GLN A 575 7.57 -12.14 28.46
C GLN A 575 6.95 -13.39 27.86
N MET A 576 5.67 -13.33 27.45
CA MET A 576 4.98 -14.45 26.81
C MET A 576 5.65 -14.90 25.51
N ASN A 577 6.35 -13.99 24.81
CA ASN A 577 7.14 -14.34 23.63
C ASN A 577 8.53 -14.89 23.95
N SER A 578 9.10 -14.58 25.13
CA SER A 578 10.44 -14.99 25.53
C SER A 578 10.54 -16.40 26.13
N VAL A 579 9.48 -16.89 26.78
CA VAL A 579 9.45 -18.20 27.49
C VAL A 579 9.86 -19.37 26.58
N SER A 580 9.66 -19.25 25.26
CA SER A 580 10.06 -20.30 24.30
C SER A 580 11.50 -20.22 23.82
N VAL A 581 12.20 -19.08 23.94
CA VAL A 581 13.58 -18.96 23.41
C VAL A 581 14.54 -19.79 24.26
N GLU A 582 14.27 -19.90 25.57
CA GLU A 582 14.99 -20.79 26.47
C GLU A 582 14.67 -22.27 26.18
N GLU A 583 13.42 -22.61 25.83
CA GLU A 583 13.05 -23.97 25.40
C GLU A 583 13.61 -24.34 24.01
N GLU A 584 13.73 -23.39 23.07
CA GLU A 584 14.40 -23.56 21.78
C GLU A 584 15.92 -23.81 21.92
N ALA A 585 16.56 -23.20 22.93
CA ALA A 585 17.96 -23.44 23.25
C ALA A 585 18.16 -24.86 23.83
N ASP A 586 17.24 -25.31 24.70
CA ASP A 586 17.30 -26.63 25.31
C ASP A 586 17.01 -27.77 24.30
N PHE A 587 16.20 -27.50 23.27
CA PHE A 587 15.95 -28.45 22.18
C PHE A 587 17.13 -28.60 21.21
N LYS A 588 17.94 -27.53 21.03
CA LYS A 588 19.20 -27.60 20.26
C LYS A 588 20.34 -28.27 21.03
N GLY A 589 20.29 -28.28 22.36
CA GLY A 589 21.28 -28.96 23.23
C GLY A 589 21.09 -30.48 23.36
N ARG A 590 19.98 -31.04 22.87
CA ARG A 590 19.64 -32.48 22.97
C ARG A 590 19.66 -33.24 21.64
N LYS A 591 20.33 -32.72 20.60
CA LYS A 591 20.56 -33.45 19.35
C LYS A 591 22.02 -33.85 19.16
#